data_AF-A0A434ETE9-F1
#
_entry.id   AF-A0A434ETE9-F1
#
_cell.length_a   1.000
_cell.length_b   1.000
_cell.length_c   1.000
_cell.angle_alpha   90.00
_cell.angle_beta   90.00
_cell.angle_gamma   90.00
#
_symmetry.space_group_name_H-M   'P 1'
#
loop_
_entity.id
_entity.type
_entity.pdbx_description
1 polymer ?
#
loop_
_entity_poly.entity_id
_entity_poly.type
_entity_poly.pdbx_seq_one_letter_code
_entity_poly.pdbx_strand_id
1 'polypeptide(L)'
;MEFEDRVAAYAPKLEALQAELAKRGVEFVEVHTVDTSGVVRSKIAPLKLSTSGESINAILYCVTHGDGQPMGDVAFASPSANEENGFPNIKGIIDPDTVVQHGWKPKFASAITRSFMLDGAVCPYDPRGVLARVEERARALGYEPKFALEYEFGIFHADHDLMRAGRYRELKPWGHSLINYDLVRSGEYQDFAAEFITRMKSIDIGVASLVTEYGYGMYEYALTPKSALAAADAAMRAKLHLRELCAERGLVATFMTRFQPPGKESACGAHHHVSLWRDGKPAFAAGPNRLTPGAEKFLAGVLN
;
A
#
# COMPACT_ATOMS: atom_id res chain seq x y z
N MET A 1 -16.97 -0.11 -17.58
CA MET A 1 -17.52 -1.45 -17.40
C MET A 1 -18.49 -1.36 -16.24
N GLU A 2 -19.75 -1.73 -16.48
CA GLU A 2 -20.78 -1.76 -15.45
C GLU A 2 -20.46 -2.81 -14.38
N PHE A 3 -21.02 -2.66 -13.18
CA PHE A 3 -20.73 -3.52 -12.04
C PHE A 3 -20.98 -5.01 -12.34
N GLU A 4 -22.10 -5.33 -12.98
CA GLU A 4 -22.50 -6.70 -13.30
C GLU A 4 -21.54 -7.37 -14.29
N ASP A 5 -21.13 -6.65 -15.35
CA ASP A 5 -20.15 -7.15 -16.33
C ASP A 5 -18.82 -7.49 -15.67
N ARG A 6 -18.37 -6.65 -14.72
CA ARG A 6 -17.12 -6.87 -14.00
C ARG A 6 -17.21 -8.10 -13.10
N VAL A 7 -18.30 -8.22 -12.36
CA VAL A 7 -18.59 -9.38 -11.52
C VAL A 7 -18.62 -10.66 -12.37
N ALA A 8 -19.30 -10.65 -13.51
CA ALA A 8 -19.36 -11.78 -14.42
C ALA A 8 -17.96 -12.14 -14.97
N ALA A 9 -17.16 -11.16 -15.35
CA ALA A 9 -15.81 -11.37 -15.87
C ALA A 9 -14.83 -11.95 -14.82
N TYR A 10 -15.02 -11.63 -13.54
CA TYR A 10 -14.12 -12.08 -12.46
C TYR A 10 -14.43 -13.49 -11.96
N ALA A 11 -15.68 -13.95 -12.06
CA ALA A 11 -16.11 -15.22 -11.45
C ALA A 11 -15.25 -16.43 -11.88
N PRO A 12 -15.02 -16.71 -13.18
CA PRO A 12 -14.23 -17.87 -13.59
C PRO A 12 -12.78 -17.82 -13.08
N LYS A 13 -12.20 -16.60 -13.00
CA LYS A 13 -10.83 -16.41 -12.55
C LYS A 13 -10.70 -16.63 -11.04
N LEU A 14 -11.65 -16.14 -10.24
CA LEU A 14 -11.66 -16.36 -8.80
C LEU A 14 -11.86 -17.84 -8.43
N GLU A 15 -12.73 -18.54 -9.16
CA GLU A 15 -12.94 -19.99 -8.97
C GLU A 15 -11.65 -20.78 -9.24
N ALA A 16 -10.97 -20.48 -10.36
CA ALA A 16 -9.69 -21.11 -10.69
C ALA A 16 -8.61 -20.83 -9.64
N LEU A 17 -8.48 -19.57 -9.21
CA LEU A 17 -7.53 -19.16 -8.17
C LEU A 17 -7.81 -19.84 -6.83
N GLN A 18 -9.07 -19.93 -6.42
CA GLN A 18 -9.45 -20.60 -5.17
C GLN A 18 -9.03 -22.08 -5.20
N ALA A 19 -9.33 -22.78 -6.30
CA ALA A 19 -8.93 -24.17 -6.47
C ALA A 19 -7.40 -24.36 -6.47
N GLU A 20 -6.65 -23.45 -7.09
CA GLU A 20 -5.19 -23.48 -7.06
C GLU A 20 -4.63 -23.25 -5.66
N LEU A 21 -5.09 -22.22 -4.96
CA LEU A 21 -4.65 -21.87 -3.61
C LEU A 21 -4.96 -23.00 -2.61
N ALA A 22 -6.15 -23.61 -2.71
CA ALA A 22 -6.52 -24.75 -1.89
C ALA A 22 -5.57 -25.94 -2.10
N LYS A 23 -5.21 -26.26 -3.36
CA LYS A 23 -4.20 -27.30 -3.67
C LYS A 23 -2.82 -26.99 -3.10
N ARG A 24 -2.48 -25.70 -2.97
CA ARG A 24 -1.22 -25.20 -2.39
C ARG A 24 -1.26 -25.08 -0.85
N GLY A 25 -2.34 -25.55 -0.21
CA GLY A 25 -2.47 -25.57 1.25
C GLY A 25 -2.86 -24.24 1.88
N VAL A 26 -3.43 -23.32 1.10
CA VAL A 26 -3.99 -22.07 1.65
C VAL A 26 -5.30 -22.37 2.35
N GLU A 27 -5.41 -21.88 3.59
CA GLU A 27 -6.59 -22.07 4.46
C GLU A 27 -7.32 -20.75 4.71
N PHE A 28 -6.61 -19.61 4.63
CA PHE A 28 -7.13 -18.29 4.97
C PHE A 28 -6.87 -17.27 3.86
N VAL A 29 -7.78 -16.31 3.73
CA VAL A 29 -7.61 -15.14 2.88
C VAL A 29 -7.75 -13.86 3.68
N GLU A 30 -6.79 -12.96 3.51
CA GLU A 30 -6.88 -11.57 3.95
C GLU A 30 -7.44 -10.72 2.80
N VAL A 31 -8.64 -10.18 2.98
CA VAL A 31 -9.22 -9.28 1.99
C VAL A 31 -8.89 -7.86 2.40
N HIS A 32 -8.10 -7.17 1.57
CA HIS A 32 -7.56 -5.83 1.80
C HIS A 32 -8.42 -4.77 1.11
N THR A 33 -8.77 -3.72 1.85
CA THR A 33 -9.42 -2.51 1.35
C THR A 33 -8.64 -1.30 1.83
N VAL A 34 -8.52 -0.28 0.98
CA VAL A 34 -7.79 0.94 1.32
C VAL A 34 -8.78 2.00 1.75
N ASP A 35 -8.53 2.61 2.91
CA ASP A 35 -9.30 3.77 3.33
C ASP A 35 -8.73 5.07 2.74
N THR A 36 -9.41 6.18 3.01
CA THR A 36 -9.02 7.51 2.52
C THR A 36 -7.77 8.08 3.17
N SER A 37 -7.27 7.47 4.27
CA SER A 37 -5.99 7.84 4.89
C SER A 37 -4.82 6.99 4.36
N GLY A 38 -5.08 6.09 3.41
CA GLY A 38 -4.07 5.25 2.78
C GLY A 38 -3.64 4.05 3.63
N VAL A 39 -4.47 3.66 4.61
CA VAL A 39 -4.23 2.51 5.48
C VAL A 39 -4.94 1.27 4.91
N VAL A 40 -4.25 0.13 4.93
CA VAL A 40 -4.86 -1.17 4.61
C VAL A 40 -5.77 -1.60 5.76
N ARG A 41 -6.99 -1.95 5.39
CA ARG A 41 -8.01 -2.51 6.26
C ARG A 41 -8.27 -3.91 5.78
N SER A 42 -8.42 -4.84 6.70
CA SER A 42 -8.61 -6.22 6.29
C SER A 42 -9.62 -6.96 7.13
N LYS A 43 -10.24 -7.94 6.47
CA LYS A 43 -10.94 -9.04 7.08
C LYS A 43 -10.19 -10.32 6.74
N ILE A 44 -9.94 -11.14 7.76
CA ILE A 44 -9.40 -12.48 7.61
C ILE A 44 -10.56 -13.46 7.65
N ALA A 45 -10.64 -14.34 6.66
CA ALA A 45 -11.68 -15.35 6.54
C ALA A 45 -11.09 -16.69 6.08
N PRO A 46 -11.80 -17.83 6.24
CA PRO A 46 -11.47 -19.05 5.53
C PRO A 46 -11.37 -18.79 4.02
N LEU A 47 -10.50 -19.53 3.32
CA LEU A 47 -10.28 -19.38 1.89
C LEU A 47 -11.61 -19.49 1.12
N LYS A 48 -12.10 -18.33 0.68
CA LYS A 48 -13.27 -18.18 -0.16
C LYS A 48 -13.08 -16.96 -1.06
N LEU A 49 -12.89 -17.19 -2.34
CA LEU A 49 -12.85 -16.15 -3.36
C LEU A 49 -14.20 -16.16 -4.08
N SER A 50 -14.98 -15.09 -3.95
CA SER A 50 -16.31 -14.99 -4.55
C SER A 50 -16.57 -13.58 -5.07
N THR A 51 -17.39 -13.50 -6.12
CA THR A 51 -17.91 -12.26 -6.66
C THR A 51 -19.15 -11.74 -5.92
N SER A 52 -19.66 -12.47 -4.92
CA SER A 52 -20.70 -11.97 -4.00
C SER A 52 -20.26 -10.73 -3.22
N GLY A 53 -18.94 -10.49 -3.17
CA GLY A 53 -18.31 -9.36 -2.48
C GLY A 53 -18.15 -9.61 -0.98
N GLU A 54 -17.17 -8.93 -0.40
CA GLU A 54 -17.06 -8.77 1.04
C GLU A 54 -17.93 -7.60 1.49
N SER A 55 -18.67 -7.81 2.58
CA SER A 55 -19.38 -6.72 3.24
C SER A 55 -18.42 -5.96 4.14
N ILE A 56 -18.26 -4.66 3.88
CA ILE A 56 -17.37 -3.77 4.63
C ILE A 56 -18.23 -2.65 5.19
N ASN A 57 -18.14 -2.36 6.49
CA ASN A 57 -18.92 -1.27 7.07
C ASN A 57 -18.34 0.08 6.63
N ALA A 58 -19.19 0.96 6.08
CA ALA A 58 -18.77 2.27 5.59
C ALA A 58 -18.27 3.22 6.70
N ILE A 59 -18.52 2.89 7.97
CA ILE A 59 -17.92 3.57 9.13
C ILE A 59 -16.39 3.61 9.03
N LEU A 60 -15.79 2.69 8.26
CA LEU A 60 -14.37 2.72 7.96
C LEU A 60 -13.88 4.10 7.46
N TYR A 61 -14.70 4.81 6.68
CA TYR A 61 -14.37 6.13 6.13
C TYR A 61 -14.74 7.29 7.07
N CYS A 62 -15.29 6.97 8.24
CA CYS A 62 -15.85 7.91 9.19
C CYS A 62 -15.13 7.91 10.53
N VAL A 63 -14.10 7.10 10.72
CA VAL A 63 -13.38 7.02 12.01
C VAL A 63 -12.04 7.72 11.93
N THR A 64 -11.71 8.51 12.96
CA THR A 64 -10.37 9.07 13.10
C THR A 64 -9.41 7.97 13.52
N HIS A 65 -8.31 7.82 12.79
CA HIS A 65 -7.30 6.82 13.09
C HIS A 65 -6.25 7.42 14.03
N GLY A 66 -6.16 6.89 15.25
CA GLY A 66 -4.93 6.91 16.02
C GLY A 66 -4.38 5.49 16.09
N ASP A 67 -3.05 5.35 16.19
CA ASP A 67 -2.35 4.08 16.41
C ASP A 67 -2.72 3.48 17.79
N GLY A 68 -3.96 3.01 17.95
CA GLY A 68 -4.51 2.42 19.17
C GLY A 68 -5.07 3.41 20.21
N GLN A 69 -5.15 4.71 19.91
CA GLN A 69 -5.78 5.69 20.79
C GLN A 69 -6.81 6.52 20.00
N PRO A 70 -8.08 6.61 20.42
CA PRO A 70 -9.02 7.56 19.83
C PRO A 70 -8.51 8.98 20.10
N MET A 71 -8.12 9.69 19.04
CA MET A 71 -7.81 11.11 19.09
C MET A 71 -9.12 11.89 18.93
N GLY A 72 -9.86 12.08 20.03
CA GLY A 72 -11.13 12.82 20.00
C GLY A 72 -12.31 12.00 19.48
N ASP A 73 -13.26 12.65 18.79
CA ASP A 73 -14.46 12.00 18.26
C ASP A 73 -14.10 10.81 17.37
N VAL A 74 -14.54 9.63 17.82
CA VAL A 74 -14.16 8.34 17.26
C VAL A 74 -14.80 8.11 15.89
N ALA A 75 -15.95 8.75 15.63
CA ALA A 75 -16.66 8.70 14.37
C ALA A 75 -17.23 10.08 14.00
N PHE A 76 -17.14 10.47 12.73
CA PHE A 76 -17.75 11.67 12.16
C PHE A 76 -18.73 11.28 11.03
N ALA A 77 -19.82 12.03 10.90
CA ALA A 77 -20.79 11.80 9.83
C ALA A 77 -20.14 12.10 8.45
N SER A 78 -20.34 11.18 7.50
CA SER A 78 -20.08 11.42 6.08
C SER A 78 -21.38 11.32 5.28
N PRO A 79 -21.42 11.81 4.02
CA PRO A 79 -22.58 11.64 3.14
C PRO A 79 -23.00 10.18 2.94
N SER A 80 -22.12 9.21 3.22
CA SER A 80 -22.41 7.79 2.98
C SER A 80 -22.46 6.93 4.22
N ALA A 81 -22.07 7.46 5.38
CA ALA A 81 -22.20 6.78 6.66
C ALA A 81 -22.37 7.80 7.78
N ASN A 82 -23.51 7.73 8.45
CA ASN A 82 -23.89 8.60 9.55
C ASN A 82 -24.95 7.90 10.42
N GLU A 83 -25.35 8.57 11.52
CA GLU A 83 -26.36 8.03 12.43
C GLU A 83 -27.72 7.83 11.74
N GLU A 84 -28.11 8.73 10.82
CA GLU A 84 -29.42 8.69 10.14
C GLU A 84 -29.56 7.48 9.21
N ASN A 85 -28.49 7.10 8.52
CA ASN A 85 -28.48 5.94 7.61
C ASN A 85 -27.92 4.66 8.26
N GLY A 86 -27.58 4.70 9.55
CA GLY A 86 -27.16 3.56 10.34
C GLY A 86 -25.81 2.95 9.95
N PHE A 87 -24.91 3.74 9.36
CA PHE A 87 -23.58 3.28 8.89
C PHE A 87 -23.66 2.05 7.97
N PRO A 88 -24.23 2.19 6.76
CA PRO A 88 -24.49 1.07 5.88
C PRO A 88 -23.20 0.40 5.43
N ASN A 89 -23.31 -0.85 4.99
CA ASN A 89 -22.17 -1.54 4.38
C ASN A 89 -21.95 -1.07 2.93
N ILE A 90 -20.72 -1.19 2.45
CA ILE A 90 -20.34 -1.20 1.03
C ILE A 90 -19.99 -2.64 0.61
N LYS A 91 -19.90 -2.86 -0.69
CA LYS A 91 -19.45 -4.14 -1.29
C LYS A 91 -18.00 -4.02 -1.75
N GLY A 92 -17.11 -4.81 -1.17
CA GLY A 92 -15.74 -4.99 -1.66
C GLY A 92 -15.67 -6.17 -2.62
N ILE A 93 -15.48 -5.92 -3.91
CA ILE A 93 -15.30 -6.98 -4.91
C ILE A 93 -13.81 -7.28 -5.04
N ILE A 94 -13.42 -8.54 -4.80
CA ILE A 94 -12.03 -8.98 -4.95
C ILE A 94 -11.58 -8.76 -6.40
N ASP A 95 -10.43 -8.10 -6.55
CA ASP A 95 -9.72 -7.99 -7.82
C ASP A 95 -8.86 -9.25 -8.02
N PRO A 96 -9.19 -10.13 -8.98
CA PRO A 96 -8.49 -11.40 -9.17
C PRO A 96 -7.01 -11.21 -9.53
N ASP A 97 -6.63 -10.07 -10.09
CA ASP A 97 -5.24 -9.77 -10.47
C ASP A 97 -4.34 -9.51 -9.26
N THR A 98 -4.94 -9.34 -8.08
CA THR A 98 -4.23 -9.02 -6.83
C THR A 98 -4.12 -10.20 -5.87
N VAL A 99 -4.79 -11.32 -6.17
CA VAL A 99 -4.82 -12.52 -5.34
C VAL A 99 -3.44 -13.16 -5.33
N VAL A 100 -2.85 -13.34 -4.14
CA VAL A 100 -1.50 -13.90 -4.00
C VAL A 100 -1.30 -14.64 -2.68
N GLN A 101 -0.68 -15.82 -2.72
CA GLN A 101 -0.28 -16.56 -1.51
C GLN A 101 0.97 -15.93 -0.90
N HIS A 102 1.05 -15.83 0.44
CA HIS A 102 2.24 -15.32 1.12
C HIS A 102 3.32 -16.39 1.21
N GLY A 103 4.55 -16.08 0.80
CA GLY A 103 5.67 -17.03 0.89
C GLY A 103 6.11 -17.34 2.33
N TRP A 104 5.98 -16.37 3.24
CA TRP A 104 6.38 -16.49 4.65
C TRP A 104 5.25 -17.00 5.56
N LYS A 105 4.00 -16.97 5.08
CA LYS A 105 2.81 -17.50 5.76
C LYS A 105 2.01 -18.36 4.78
N PRO A 106 2.47 -19.59 4.46
CA PRO A 106 1.91 -20.37 3.36
C PRO A 106 0.42 -20.71 3.49
N LYS A 107 -0.14 -20.72 4.71
CA LYS A 107 -1.58 -20.93 4.93
C LYS A 107 -2.44 -19.71 4.57
N PHE A 108 -1.82 -18.57 4.29
CA PHE A 108 -2.48 -17.30 4.00
C PHE A 108 -2.28 -16.89 2.54
N ALA A 109 -3.34 -16.34 1.97
CA ALA A 109 -3.29 -15.50 0.78
C ALA A 109 -3.87 -14.13 1.09
N SER A 110 -3.58 -13.13 0.26
CA SER A 110 -4.26 -11.84 0.32
C SER A 110 -4.78 -11.42 -1.05
N ALA A 111 -5.82 -10.60 -1.03
CA ALA A 111 -6.43 -10.02 -2.23
C ALA A 111 -6.90 -8.60 -1.93
N ILE A 112 -6.87 -7.70 -2.90
CA ILE A 112 -7.32 -6.31 -2.76
C ILE A 112 -8.68 -6.16 -3.42
N THR A 113 -9.56 -5.36 -2.81
CA THR A 113 -10.91 -5.10 -3.31
C THR A 113 -10.99 -3.80 -4.11
N ARG A 114 -11.97 -3.74 -5.02
CA ARG A 114 -12.62 -2.49 -5.42
C ARG A 114 -13.93 -2.32 -4.66
N SER A 115 -14.21 -1.10 -4.21
CA SER A 115 -15.43 -0.83 -3.43
C SER A 115 -16.55 -0.30 -4.31
N PHE A 116 -17.76 -0.78 -4.03
CA PHE A 116 -19.01 -0.38 -4.67
C PHE A 116 -20.08 -0.14 -3.61
N MET A 117 -21.03 0.73 -3.93
CA MET A 117 -22.24 0.93 -3.14
C MET A 117 -23.14 -0.32 -3.22
N LEU A 118 -24.14 -0.44 -2.34
CA LEU A 118 -25.00 -1.63 -2.29
C LEU A 118 -25.83 -1.82 -3.57
N ASP A 119 -26.18 -0.74 -4.24
CA ASP A 119 -26.87 -0.71 -5.54
C ASP A 119 -25.94 -1.02 -6.73
N GLY A 120 -24.64 -1.26 -6.49
CA GLY A 120 -23.65 -1.52 -7.53
C GLY A 120 -22.97 -0.26 -8.08
N ALA A 121 -23.38 0.95 -7.67
CA ALA A 121 -22.71 2.17 -8.07
C ALA A 121 -21.25 2.19 -7.57
N VAL A 122 -20.39 2.94 -8.26
CA VAL A 122 -18.98 3.11 -7.84
C VAL A 122 -18.93 3.78 -6.47
N CYS A 123 -18.15 3.22 -5.54
CA CYS A 123 -17.91 3.87 -4.26
C CYS A 123 -17.04 5.14 -4.46
N PRO A 124 -17.50 6.34 -4.06
CA PRO A 124 -16.73 7.57 -4.23
C PRO A 124 -15.52 7.65 -3.28
N TYR A 125 -15.47 6.82 -2.23
CA TYR A 125 -14.38 6.76 -1.25
C TYR A 125 -13.36 5.67 -1.54
N ASP A 126 -13.40 5.06 -2.72
CA ASP A 126 -12.42 4.04 -3.14
C ASP A 126 -11.21 4.71 -3.83
N PRO A 127 -10.11 5.02 -3.12
CA PRO A 127 -8.94 5.66 -3.73
C PRO A 127 -8.29 4.76 -4.80
N ARG A 128 -8.28 3.44 -4.58
CA ARG A 128 -7.81 2.47 -5.57
C ARG A 128 -8.66 2.55 -6.83
N GLY A 129 -9.97 2.69 -6.65
CA GLY A 129 -10.91 2.85 -7.73
C GLY A 129 -10.80 4.14 -8.51
N VAL A 130 -10.43 5.24 -7.86
CA VAL A 130 -10.08 6.52 -8.51
C VAL A 130 -8.84 6.34 -9.39
N LEU A 131 -7.77 5.76 -8.84
CA LEU A 131 -6.51 5.56 -9.57
C LEU A 131 -6.70 4.65 -10.79
N ALA A 132 -7.47 3.56 -10.65
CA ALA A 132 -7.80 2.66 -11.75
C ALA A 132 -8.46 3.41 -12.94
N ARG A 133 -9.41 4.33 -12.68
CA ARG A 133 -10.04 5.13 -13.73
C ARG A 133 -9.06 6.11 -14.38
N VAL A 134 -8.13 6.68 -13.62
CA VAL A 134 -7.08 7.57 -14.17
C VAL A 134 -6.13 6.78 -15.07
N GLU A 135 -5.74 5.56 -14.67
CA GLU A 135 -4.92 4.66 -15.48
C GLU A 135 -5.66 4.24 -16.76
N GLU A 136 -6.94 3.87 -16.67
CA GLU A 136 -7.78 3.54 -17.83
C GLU A 136 -7.86 4.73 -18.82
N ARG A 137 -8.02 5.96 -18.32
CA ARG A 137 -8.01 7.18 -19.16
C ARG A 137 -6.66 7.39 -19.85
N ALA A 138 -5.54 7.16 -19.15
CA ALA A 138 -4.21 7.26 -19.76
C ALA A 138 -4.04 6.23 -20.88
N ARG A 139 -4.49 4.98 -20.66
CA ARG A 139 -4.46 3.91 -21.66
C ARG A 139 -5.34 4.21 -22.86
N ALA A 140 -6.52 4.80 -22.65
CA ALA A 140 -7.40 5.24 -23.75
C ALA A 140 -6.77 6.34 -24.62
N LEU A 141 -5.85 7.13 -24.05
CA LEU A 141 -5.02 8.09 -24.78
C LEU A 141 -3.79 7.44 -25.44
N GLY A 142 -3.63 6.13 -25.37
CA GLY A 142 -2.46 5.41 -25.90
C GLY A 142 -1.20 5.60 -25.05
N TYR A 143 -1.33 5.87 -23.75
CA TYR A 143 -0.23 5.95 -22.81
C TYR A 143 -0.33 4.89 -21.72
N GLU A 144 0.80 4.30 -21.38
CA GLU A 144 0.95 3.37 -20.27
C GLU A 144 1.79 4.04 -19.18
N PRO A 145 1.14 4.52 -18.09
CA PRO A 145 1.87 5.10 -16.98
C PRO A 145 2.61 4.01 -16.19
N LYS A 146 3.88 4.26 -15.89
CA LYS A 146 4.69 3.44 -14.99
C LYS A 146 5.20 4.27 -13.82
N PHE A 147 5.13 3.67 -12.64
CA PHE A 147 5.53 4.29 -11.38
C PHE A 147 6.52 3.40 -10.64
N ALA A 148 7.58 4.00 -10.10
CA ALA A 148 8.46 3.44 -9.08
C ALA A 148 8.37 4.34 -7.85
N LEU A 149 8.22 3.75 -6.67
CA LEU A 149 8.02 4.49 -5.42
C LEU A 149 9.16 4.18 -4.45
N GLU A 150 9.71 5.22 -3.86
CA GLU A 150 10.68 5.16 -2.77
C GLU A 150 10.00 5.68 -1.51
N TYR A 151 10.10 4.93 -0.41
CA TYR A 151 9.57 5.36 0.89
C TYR A 151 10.68 5.37 1.91
N GLU A 152 10.89 6.55 2.50
CA GLU A 152 11.67 6.70 3.71
C GLU A 152 10.80 6.44 4.94
N PHE A 153 11.39 5.84 5.98
CA PHE A 153 10.69 5.48 7.21
C PHE A 153 11.66 5.36 8.39
N GLY A 154 11.11 5.48 9.60
CA GLY A 154 11.82 5.23 10.84
C GLY A 154 11.53 3.83 11.37
N ILE A 155 12.54 3.12 11.89
CA ILE A 155 12.39 1.91 12.70
C ILE A 155 12.91 2.18 14.11
N PHE A 156 12.14 1.73 15.10
CA PHE A 156 12.46 1.85 16.52
C PHE A 156 12.27 0.51 17.24
N HIS A 157 12.93 0.33 18.36
CA HIS A 157 12.57 -0.71 19.31
C HIS A 157 11.18 -0.43 19.87
N ALA A 158 10.30 -1.43 19.83
CA ALA A 158 8.96 -1.29 20.36
C ALA A 158 9.00 -1.18 21.90
N ASP A 159 8.28 -0.20 22.43
CA ASP A 159 8.02 -0.04 23.86
C ASP A 159 6.53 0.26 24.03
N HIS A 160 5.79 -0.74 24.50
CA HIS A 160 4.33 -0.66 24.61
C HIS A 160 3.87 0.36 25.64
N ASP A 161 4.66 0.66 26.68
CA ASP A 161 4.31 1.66 27.68
C ASP A 161 4.44 3.07 27.10
N LEU A 162 5.55 3.34 26.40
CA LEU A 162 5.74 4.62 25.71
C LEU A 162 4.70 4.83 24.61
N MET A 163 4.41 3.80 23.81
CA MET A 163 3.40 3.88 22.75
C MET A 163 2.00 4.15 23.33
N ARG A 164 1.59 3.42 24.37
CA ARG A 164 0.28 3.64 25.03
C ARG A 164 0.15 5.05 25.62
N ALA A 165 1.25 5.59 26.15
CA ALA A 165 1.31 6.94 26.70
C ALA A 165 1.46 8.05 25.64
N GLY A 166 1.51 7.71 24.34
CA GLY A 166 1.74 8.68 23.27
C GLY A 166 3.15 9.27 23.23
N ARG A 167 4.11 8.68 23.97
CA ARG A 167 5.49 9.12 24.12
C ARG A 167 6.42 8.55 23.03
N TYR A 168 5.94 8.55 21.78
CA TYR A 168 6.63 7.94 20.64
C TYR A 168 8.03 8.51 20.37
N ARG A 169 8.29 9.77 20.75
CA ARG A 169 9.60 10.42 20.59
C ARG A 169 10.69 9.88 21.51
N GLU A 170 10.31 9.05 22.48
CA GLU A 170 11.24 8.45 23.44
C GLU A 170 11.61 7.01 23.06
N LEU A 171 11.01 6.48 21.98
CA LEU A 171 11.37 5.18 21.44
C LEU A 171 12.84 5.20 20.99
N LYS A 172 13.54 4.09 21.29
CA LYS A 172 14.96 3.95 20.92
C LYS A 172 15.07 3.63 19.43
N PRO A 173 15.82 4.41 18.64
CA PRO A 173 15.98 4.12 17.22
C PRO A 173 16.68 2.78 17.02
N TRP A 174 16.24 2.02 16.02
CA TRP A 174 16.94 0.81 15.61
C TRP A 174 18.08 1.20 14.69
N GLY A 175 19.27 1.41 15.27
CA GLY A 175 20.48 1.79 14.56
C GLY A 175 20.93 3.24 14.85
N HIS A 176 22.22 3.41 15.16
CA HIS A 176 22.80 4.64 15.70
C HIS A 176 23.81 5.32 14.75
N SER A 177 23.49 5.38 13.46
CA SER A 177 24.26 6.12 12.45
C SER A 177 23.48 7.34 11.95
N LEU A 178 24.19 8.38 11.52
CA LEU A 178 23.61 9.56 10.85
C LEU A 178 23.92 9.57 9.35
N ILE A 179 24.65 8.59 8.83
CA ILE A 179 25.15 8.59 7.45
C ILE A 179 24.37 7.56 6.63
N ASN A 180 24.13 7.88 5.35
CA ASN A 180 23.47 6.98 4.42
C ASN A 180 24.37 5.80 4.05
N TYR A 181 23.77 4.70 3.60
CA TYR A 181 24.47 3.50 3.10
C TYR A 181 25.45 2.84 4.10
N ASP A 182 25.22 3.01 5.40
CA ASP A 182 26.00 2.39 6.47
C ASP A 182 25.55 0.95 6.72
N LEU A 183 26.40 -0.01 6.33
CA LEU A 183 26.12 -1.43 6.46
C LEU A 183 26.17 -1.93 7.91
N VAL A 184 26.90 -1.24 8.81
CA VAL A 184 27.16 -1.69 10.18
C VAL A 184 26.29 -0.92 11.18
N ARG A 185 25.01 -0.76 10.85
CA ARG A 185 24.07 0.05 11.63
C ARG A 185 23.40 -0.71 12.78
N SER A 186 23.13 -2.00 12.56
CA SER A 186 22.69 -2.97 13.56
C SER A 186 23.16 -4.36 13.14
N GLY A 187 23.44 -5.26 14.09
CA GLY A 187 23.94 -6.61 13.78
C GLY A 187 22.96 -7.46 12.96
N GLU A 188 21.69 -7.08 12.93
CA GLU A 188 20.60 -7.81 12.26
C GLU A 188 20.12 -7.15 10.96
N TYR A 189 20.69 -6.00 10.56
CA TYR A 189 20.19 -5.22 9.43
C TYR A 189 20.18 -6.03 8.12
N GLN A 190 21.23 -6.79 7.85
CA GLN A 190 21.36 -7.58 6.62
C GLN A 190 20.29 -8.68 6.54
N ASP A 191 20.06 -9.40 7.64
CA ASP A 191 19.04 -10.44 7.72
C ASP A 191 17.63 -9.86 7.61
N PHE A 192 17.39 -8.71 8.24
CA PHE A 192 16.14 -7.97 8.10
C PHE A 192 15.88 -7.57 6.65
N ALA A 193 16.90 -7.02 5.97
CA ALA A 193 16.82 -6.61 4.57
C ALA A 193 16.52 -7.79 3.65
N ALA A 194 17.28 -8.89 3.81
CA ALA A 194 17.11 -10.10 3.02
C ALA A 194 15.73 -10.72 3.19
N GLU A 195 15.23 -10.76 4.43
CA GLU A 195 13.88 -11.26 4.74
C GLU A 195 12.80 -10.38 4.11
N PHE A 196 12.87 -9.05 4.26
CA PHE A 196 11.90 -8.13 3.66
C PHE A 196 11.86 -8.28 2.13
N ILE A 197 13.02 -8.26 1.47
CA ILE A 197 13.13 -8.42 0.01
C ILE A 197 12.56 -9.77 -0.43
N THR A 198 12.86 -10.86 0.30
CA THR A 198 12.37 -12.20 -0.02
C THR A 198 10.86 -12.31 0.14
N ARG A 199 10.29 -11.73 1.22
CA ARG A 199 8.84 -11.66 1.41
C ARG A 199 8.18 -10.92 0.26
N MET A 200 8.65 -9.71 -0.06
CA MET A 200 8.07 -8.90 -1.13
C MET A 200 8.13 -9.61 -2.48
N LYS A 201 9.27 -10.23 -2.80
CA LYS A 201 9.43 -11.02 -4.02
C LYS A 201 8.42 -12.17 -4.11
N SER A 202 8.13 -12.84 -2.98
CA SER A 202 7.16 -13.96 -2.97
C SER A 202 5.73 -13.56 -3.29
N ILE A 203 5.39 -12.27 -3.21
CA ILE A 203 4.08 -11.71 -3.57
C ILE A 203 4.14 -10.79 -4.80
N ASP A 204 5.12 -11.00 -5.68
CA ASP A 204 5.35 -10.23 -6.91
C ASP A 204 5.64 -8.73 -6.69
N ILE A 205 6.21 -8.36 -5.54
CA ILE A 205 6.67 -7.00 -5.25
C ILE A 205 8.19 -6.99 -5.33
N GLY A 206 8.73 -6.33 -6.35
CA GLY A 206 10.17 -6.12 -6.47
C GLY A 206 10.63 -4.98 -5.58
N VAL A 207 11.59 -5.26 -4.70
CA VAL A 207 12.35 -4.26 -3.94
C VAL A 207 13.71 -4.11 -4.63
N ALA A 208 13.95 -2.96 -5.23
CA ALA A 208 15.19 -2.66 -5.95
C ALA A 208 16.36 -2.46 -4.97
N SER A 209 16.09 -1.83 -3.83
CA SER A 209 17.04 -1.60 -2.76
C SER A 209 16.31 -1.42 -1.43
N LEU A 210 17.01 -1.75 -0.35
CA LEU A 210 16.72 -1.28 1.00
C LEU A 210 18.03 -0.67 1.51
N VAL A 211 18.00 0.58 1.94
CA VAL A 211 19.18 1.32 2.37
C VAL A 211 18.94 2.00 3.71
N THR A 212 20.03 2.36 4.38
CA THR A 212 20.04 3.21 5.56
C THR A 212 20.06 4.68 5.13
N GLU A 213 19.21 5.50 5.74
CA GLU A 213 19.07 6.93 5.43
C GLU A 213 19.60 7.86 6.53
N TYR A 214 19.65 9.16 6.23
CA TYR A 214 20.18 10.21 7.09
C TYR A 214 19.24 10.43 8.30
N GLY A 215 19.72 10.10 9.50
CA GLY A 215 18.98 10.27 10.77
C GLY A 215 18.76 8.95 11.50
N TYR A 216 18.71 8.96 12.83
CA TYR A 216 18.73 7.73 13.62
C TYR A 216 17.49 6.86 13.38
N GLY A 217 17.72 5.57 13.11
CA GLY A 217 16.65 4.64 12.76
C GLY A 217 16.00 4.90 11.39
N MET A 218 16.55 5.77 10.54
CA MET A 218 16.01 6.06 9.19
C MET A 218 16.45 5.02 8.16
N TYR A 219 15.50 4.59 7.35
CA TYR A 219 15.73 3.65 6.26
C TYR A 219 14.88 4.04 5.05
N GLU A 220 15.24 3.53 3.88
CA GLU A 220 14.48 3.69 2.66
C GLU A 220 14.41 2.36 1.92
N TYR A 221 13.26 2.03 1.33
CA TYR A 221 13.21 1.04 0.26
C TYR A 221 12.71 1.67 -1.03
N ALA A 222 13.25 1.19 -2.15
CA ALA A 222 12.78 1.52 -3.49
C ALA A 222 12.08 0.32 -4.12
N LEU A 223 10.89 0.54 -4.68
CA LEU A 223 10.14 -0.49 -5.41
C LEU A 223 10.42 -0.47 -6.90
N THR A 224 10.46 -1.64 -7.53
CA THR A 224 10.63 -1.75 -8.98
C THR A 224 9.43 -1.17 -9.73
N PRO A 225 9.62 -0.56 -10.93
CA PRO A 225 8.52 0.06 -11.66
C PRO A 225 7.39 -0.92 -12.03
N LYS A 226 6.15 -0.51 -11.79
CA LYS A 226 4.93 -1.22 -12.24
C LYS A 226 3.97 -0.24 -12.92
N SER A 227 2.85 -0.74 -13.45
CA SER A 227 1.77 0.13 -13.92
C SER A 227 1.21 0.95 -12.74
N ALA A 228 0.51 2.06 -13.00
CA ALA A 228 0.10 2.99 -11.95
C ALA A 228 -0.66 2.30 -10.80
N LEU A 229 -1.68 1.50 -11.13
CA LEU A 229 -2.48 0.80 -10.11
C LEU A 229 -1.66 -0.26 -9.37
N ALA A 230 -0.91 -1.08 -10.11
CA ALA A 230 -0.10 -2.14 -9.53
C ALA A 230 1.07 -1.62 -8.66
N ALA A 231 1.62 -0.44 -9.00
CA ALA A 231 2.64 0.24 -8.20
C ALA A 231 2.06 0.75 -6.87
N ALA A 232 0.83 1.29 -6.88
CA ALA A 232 0.13 1.69 -5.66
C ALA A 232 -0.23 0.49 -4.76
N ASP A 233 -0.72 -0.60 -5.35
CA ASP A 233 -0.99 -1.85 -4.64
C ASP A 233 0.30 -2.40 -3.98
N ALA A 234 1.42 -2.38 -4.72
CA ALA A 234 2.72 -2.80 -4.22
C ALA A 234 3.24 -1.90 -3.10
N ALA A 235 3.15 -0.58 -3.26
CA ALA A 235 3.54 0.41 -2.26
C ALA A 235 2.83 0.19 -0.91
N MET A 236 1.51 0.02 -0.98
CA MET A 236 0.68 -0.18 0.19
C MET A 236 0.99 -1.51 0.91
N ARG A 237 1.11 -2.61 0.15
CA ARG A 237 1.48 -3.92 0.70
C ARG A 237 2.89 -3.92 1.29
N ALA A 238 3.85 -3.25 0.67
CA ALA A 238 5.20 -3.11 1.19
C ALA A 238 5.22 -2.42 2.56
N LYS A 239 4.46 -1.32 2.73
CA LYS A 239 4.31 -0.65 4.04
C LYS A 239 3.68 -1.56 5.10
N LEU A 240 2.63 -2.31 4.72
CA LEU A 240 1.95 -3.24 5.62
C LEU A 240 2.89 -4.34 6.11
N HIS A 241 3.54 -5.03 5.18
CA HIS A 241 4.38 -6.19 5.51
C HIS A 241 5.73 -5.80 6.11
N LEU A 242 6.23 -4.59 5.85
CA LEU A 242 7.36 -4.05 6.61
C LEU A 242 6.99 -3.87 8.09
N ARG A 243 5.81 -3.28 8.38
CA ARG A 243 5.32 -3.13 9.77
C ARG A 243 5.12 -4.48 10.44
N GLU A 244 4.58 -5.45 9.71
CA GLU A 244 4.43 -6.84 10.19
C GLU A 244 5.79 -7.46 10.55
N LEU A 245 6.78 -7.38 9.64
CA LEU A 245 8.12 -7.89 9.89
C LEU A 245 8.81 -7.18 11.07
N CYS A 246 8.60 -5.87 11.22
CA CYS A 246 9.10 -5.14 12.39
C CYS A 246 8.46 -5.65 13.67
N ALA A 247 7.13 -5.81 13.70
CA ALA A 247 6.42 -6.30 14.88
C ALA A 247 6.87 -7.72 15.28
N GLU A 248 7.12 -8.61 14.31
CA GLU A 248 7.68 -9.95 14.55
C GLU A 248 9.06 -9.93 15.20
N ARG A 249 9.79 -8.82 15.12
CA ARG A 249 11.15 -8.62 15.66
C ARG A 249 11.20 -7.69 16.87
N GLY A 250 10.05 -7.35 17.46
CA GLY A 250 10.01 -6.41 18.60
C GLY A 250 10.38 -4.97 18.20
N LEU A 251 10.16 -4.62 16.92
CA LEU A 251 10.39 -3.30 16.35
C LEU A 251 9.06 -2.66 15.94
N VAL A 252 9.08 -1.34 15.74
CA VAL A 252 7.96 -0.57 15.18
C VAL A 252 8.46 0.32 14.06
N ALA A 253 7.73 0.35 12.95
CA ALA A 253 8.03 1.20 11.80
C ALA A 253 7.03 2.36 11.69
N THR A 254 7.52 3.55 11.33
CA THR A 254 6.70 4.73 11.04
C THR A 254 7.08 5.36 9.72
N PHE A 255 6.06 5.69 8.92
CA PHE A 255 6.19 6.44 7.66
C PHE A 255 5.73 7.89 7.83
N MET A 256 5.62 8.37 9.08
CA MET A 256 5.26 9.75 9.38
C MET A 256 6.33 10.67 8.77
N THR A 257 5.91 11.67 7.98
CA THR A 257 6.82 12.62 7.33
C THR A 257 7.84 13.20 8.30
N ARG A 258 7.43 13.49 9.54
CA ARG A 258 8.35 13.98 10.56
C ARG A 258 7.98 13.45 11.93
N PHE A 259 8.69 12.42 12.37
CA PHE A 259 8.56 11.89 13.74
C PHE A 259 9.57 12.52 14.72
N GLN A 260 10.74 12.95 14.24
CA GLN A 260 11.72 13.70 15.04
C GLN A 260 11.33 15.17 15.24
N PRO A 261 11.79 15.84 16.31
CA PRO A 261 11.64 17.28 16.45
C PRO A 261 12.19 18.05 15.24
N PRO A 262 11.53 19.14 14.80
CA PRO A 262 12.00 19.96 13.69
C PRO A 262 13.46 20.42 13.89
N GLY A 263 14.23 20.41 12.80
CA GLY A 263 15.62 20.90 12.78
C GLY A 263 16.68 19.93 13.31
N LYS A 264 16.32 18.73 13.78
CA LYS A 264 17.28 17.74 14.25
C LYS A 264 17.78 16.78 13.17
N GLU A 265 16.86 16.26 12.36
CA GLU A 265 17.13 15.19 11.37
C GLU A 265 16.23 15.37 10.12
N SER A 266 16.54 14.62 9.06
CA SER A 266 15.73 14.56 7.84
C SER A 266 14.30 14.09 8.12
N ALA A 267 13.39 14.54 7.27
CA ALA A 267 12.01 14.05 7.22
C ALA A 267 11.94 12.82 6.31
N CYS A 268 10.91 11.99 6.46
CA CYS A 268 10.61 10.93 5.52
C CYS A 268 9.92 11.49 4.27
N GLY A 269 10.53 11.27 3.11
CA GLY A 269 9.97 11.46 1.79
C GLY A 269 9.18 10.25 1.29
N ALA A 270 8.43 10.51 0.22
CA ALA A 270 7.82 9.50 -0.62
C ALA A 270 8.08 9.90 -2.09
N HIS A 271 9.19 9.45 -2.66
CA HIS A 271 9.59 9.86 -4.01
C HIS A 271 8.83 9.04 -5.05
N HIS A 272 8.21 9.74 -6.01
CA HIS A 272 7.41 9.13 -7.06
C HIS A 272 8.14 9.32 -8.41
N HIS A 273 8.70 8.24 -8.93
CA HIS A 273 9.32 8.22 -10.25
C HIS A 273 8.27 7.85 -11.28
N VAL A 274 7.98 8.78 -12.19
CA VAL A 274 6.90 8.64 -13.19
C VAL A 274 7.47 8.60 -14.59
N SER A 275 6.98 7.65 -15.40
CA SER A 275 7.21 7.65 -16.85
C SER A 275 5.94 7.28 -17.59
N LEU A 276 5.71 7.89 -18.76
CA LEU A 276 4.71 7.42 -19.71
C LEU A 276 5.37 6.60 -20.80
N TRP A 277 4.71 5.53 -21.20
CA TRP A 277 5.14 4.65 -22.29
C TRP A 277 4.09 4.63 -23.38
N ARG A 278 4.53 4.46 -24.63
CA ARG A 278 3.65 4.26 -25.78
C ARG A 278 4.35 3.29 -26.74
N ASP A 279 3.63 2.29 -27.23
CA ASP A 279 4.16 1.27 -28.15
C ASP A 279 5.47 0.63 -27.66
N GLY A 280 5.54 0.34 -26.35
CA GLY A 280 6.72 -0.26 -25.72
C GLY A 280 7.94 0.67 -25.59
N LYS A 281 7.80 1.97 -25.85
CA LYS A 281 8.90 2.96 -25.75
C LYS A 281 8.61 4.04 -24.71
N PRO A 282 9.62 4.57 -24.01
CA PRO A 282 9.44 5.68 -23.08
C PRO A 282 9.08 6.96 -23.83
N ALA A 283 7.87 7.48 -23.60
CA ALA A 283 7.35 8.69 -24.23
C ALA A 283 8.00 9.97 -23.67
N PHE A 284 8.62 9.89 -22.49
CA PHE A 284 9.26 11.03 -21.85
C PHE A 284 10.70 11.28 -22.31
N ALA A 285 11.41 10.27 -22.79
CA ALA A 285 12.84 10.37 -23.04
C ALA A 285 13.17 10.86 -24.46
N ALA A 286 13.94 11.93 -24.57
CA ALA A 286 14.51 12.45 -25.83
C ALA A 286 16.06 12.26 -25.91
N GLY A 287 16.57 11.31 -25.11
CA GLY A 287 18.00 11.06 -24.88
C GLY A 287 18.42 11.34 -23.43
N PRO A 288 19.72 11.18 -23.11
CA PRO A 288 20.24 11.40 -21.76
C PRO A 288 19.93 12.82 -21.28
N ASN A 289 19.36 12.94 -20.07
CA ASN A 289 19.01 14.21 -19.43
C ASN A 289 18.13 15.14 -20.29
N ARG A 290 17.34 14.59 -21.22
CA ARG A 290 16.43 15.36 -22.07
C ARG A 290 15.03 14.79 -22.06
N LEU A 291 14.07 15.68 -21.89
CA LEU A 291 12.65 15.39 -21.97
C LEU A 291 12.12 15.65 -23.38
N THR A 292 11.07 14.92 -23.78
CA THR A 292 10.29 15.27 -24.96
C THR A 292 9.41 16.50 -24.66
N PRO A 293 8.95 17.24 -25.69
CA PRO A 293 7.96 18.32 -25.47
C PRO A 293 6.67 17.83 -24.79
N GLY A 294 6.32 16.54 -24.95
CA GLY A 294 5.21 15.92 -24.23
C GLY A 294 5.48 15.77 -22.72
N ALA A 295 6.69 15.38 -22.34
CA ALA A 295 7.11 15.31 -20.94
C ALA A 295 7.22 16.70 -20.28
N GLU A 296 7.67 17.72 -21.01
CA GLU A 296 7.68 19.09 -20.49
C GLU A 296 6.26 19.59 -20.20
N LYS A 297 5.28 19.28 -21.07
CA LYS A 297 3.86 19.58 -20.83
C LYS A 297 3.29 18.79 -19.66
N PHE A 298 3.69 17.52 -19.51
CA PHE A 298 3.31 16.73 -18.34
C PHE A 298 3.83 17.39 -17.06
N LEU A 299 5.12 17.77 -17.03
CA LEU A 299 5.73 18.46 -15.88
C LEU A 299 5.06 19.80 -15.60
N ALA A 300 4.74 20.58 -16.64
CA ALA A 300 3.97 21.80 -16.48
C ALA A 300 2.60 21.53 -15.82
N GLY A 301 1.92 20.44 -16.17
CA GLY A 301 0.68 20.04 -15.51
C GLY A 301 0.82 19.62 -14.03
N VAL A 302 2.02 19.21 -13.59
CA VAL A 302 2.30 18.89 -12.17
C VAL A 302 2.64 20.16 -11.37
N LEU A 303 3.24 21.16 -12.02
CA LEU A 303 3.66 22.42 -11.40
C LEU A 303 2.53 23.46 -11.24
N ASN A 304 1.43 23.31 -11.98
CA ASN A 304 0.26 24.19 -11.94
C ASN A 304 -0.84 23.61 -11.06
#